data_AF-A0A379Z5K1-F1
#
_entry.id   AF-A0A379Z5K1-F1
#
_cell.length_a   1.000
_cell.length_b   1.000
_cell.length_c   1.000
_cell.angle_alpha   90.00
_cell.angle_beta   90.00
_cell.angle_gamma   90.00
#
_symmetry.space_group_name_H-M   'P 1'
#
loop_
_entity.id
_entity.type
_entity.pdbx_description
1 polymer ?
#
loop_
_entity_poly.entity_id
_entity_poly.type
_entity_poly.pdbx_seq_one_letter_code
_entity_poly.pdbx_strand_id
1 'polypeptide(L)'
;MSDMIALMNRLAVQEGYNLTALPDVRILRSDRPLARTPVLYDPGIVIVCQGSKRGYFGQQTYLYDEQHYLAVSVPVPFVMETDASAAHPLLAIYIHLDFQLAAELMLQIEQHGAPYPPVAPQSMMSSPMDGAVKMAVLRLLDVLDNPLEAAILGPARVRELYFRVLTGAQGQRDACRAGLARPVWQNR
;
A
#
# COMPACT_ATOMS: atom_id res chain seq x y z
N MET A 1 5.83 16.13 0.01
CA MET A 1 4.39 15.89 0.28
C MET A 1 3.52 16.79 -0.60
N SER A 2 3.80 18.10 -0.72
CA SER A 2 3.10 19.00 -1.67
C SER A 2 3.04 18.45 -3.11
N ASP A 3 4.15 17.93 -3.64
CA ASP A 3 4.20 17.40 -5.01
C ASP A 3 3.34 16.12 -5.18
N MET A 4 3.34 15.24 -4.17
CA MET A 4 2.50 14.04 -4.16
C MET A 4 1.02 14.40 -4.19
N ILE A 5 0.58 15.37 -3.38
CA ILE A 5 -0.82 15.80 -3.34
C ILE A 5 -1.23 16.37 -4.70
N ALA A 6 -0.35 17.17 -5.34
CA ALA A 6 -0.61 17.72 -6.67
C ALA A 6 -0.79 16.62 -7.73
N LEU A 7 0.05 15.58 -7.74
CA LEU A 7 -0.09 14.43 -8.62
C LEU A 7 -1.37 13.64 -8.34
N MET A 8 -1.64 13.35 -7.06
CA MET A 8 -2.83 12.61 -6.64
C MET A 8 -4.12 13.32 -7.07
N ASN A 9 -4.17 14.66 -7.01
CA ASN A 9 -5.33 15.43 -7.46
C ASN A 9 -5.54 15.35 -8.99
N ARG A 10 -4.47 15.20 -9.79
CA ARG A 10 -4.58 14.99 -11.23
C ARG A 10 -5.04 13.57 -11.57
N LEU A 11 -4.56 12.59 -10.80
CA LEU A 11 -4.88 11.18 -11.00
C LEU A 11 -6.24 10.75 -10.41
N ALA A 12 -6.74 11.47 -9.40
CA ALA A 12 -8.00 11.19 -8.71
C ALA A 12 -9.00 12.34 -8.86
N VAL A 13 -9.59 12.42 -10.05
CA VAL A 13 -10.57 13.45 -10.41
C VAL A 13 -11.93 13.18 -9.75
N GLN A 14 -12.27 11.92 -9.49
CA GLN A 14 -13.58 11.51 -8.97
C GLN A 14 -13.48 10.94 -7.54
N GLU A 15 -14.55 11.11 -6.74
CA GLU A 15 -14.69 10.40 -5.47
C GLU A 15 -14.74 8.88 -5.72
N GLY A 16 -14.11 8.10 -4.85
CA GLY A 16 -13.96 6.65 -4.98
C GLY A 16 -12.65 6.23 -5.66
N TYR A 17 -12.66 5.04 -6.28
CA TYR A 17 -11.49 4.49 -6.95
C TYR A 17 -11.37 5.03 -8.37
N ASN A 18 -10.20 5.58 -8.68
CA ASN A 18 -9.78 6.03 -9.99
C ASN A 18 -8.78 5.01 -10.53
N LEU A 19 -9.06 4.49 -11.73
CA LEU A 19 -8.19 3.53 -12.40
C LEU A 19 -6.97 4.24 -12.97
N THR A 20 -5.86 3.51 -13.06
CA THR A 20 -4.63 3.99 -13.69
C THR A 20 -4.30 3.14 -14.91
N ALA A 21 -3.27 3.53 -15.67
CA ALA A 21 -2.75 2.70 -16.75
C ALA A 21 -2.12 1.39 -16.26
N LEU A 22 -1.87 1.26 -14.95
CA LEU A 22 -1.45 0.01 -14.33
C LEU A 22 -2.68 -0.69 -13.70
N PRO A 23 -3.05 -1.91 -14.14
CA PRO A 23 -4.28 -2.56 -13.70
C PRO A 23 -4.34 -2.83 -12.19
N ASP A 24 -3.18 -3.05 -11.57
CA ASP A 24 -3.03 -3.36 -10.15
C ASP A 24 -2.88 -2.11 -9.28
N VAL A 25 -2.85 -0.91 -9.86
CA VAL A 25 -2.70 0.35 -9.12
C VAL A 25 -3.94 1.21 -9.30
N ARG A 26 -4.55 1.60 -8.18
CA ARG A 26 -5.71 2.48 -8.14
C ARG A 26 -5.46 3.64 -7.20
N ILE A 27 -6.02 4.80 -7.53
CA ILE A 27 -6.00 5.97 -6.65
C ILE A 27 -7.38 6.14 -6.02
N LEU A 28 -7.43 6.20 -4.70
CA LEU A 28 -8.64 6.40 -3.92
C LEU A 28 -8.74 7.86 -3.48
N ARG A 29 -9.91 8.46 -3.70
CA ARG A 29 -10.28 9.78 -3.19
C ARG A 29 -11.56 9.71 -2.36
N SER A 30 -11.59 10.37 -1.21
CA SER A 30 -12.81 10.58 -0.43
C SER A 30 -12.92 12.06 -0.05
N ASP A 31 -13.99 12.72 -0.47
CA ASP A 31 -14.22 14.15 -0.21
C ASP A 31 -15.13 14.39 0.99
N ARG A 32 -15.48 13.31 1.70
CA ARG A 32 -16.36 13.31 2.87
C ARG A 32 -15.89 12.29 3.88
N PRO A 33 -16.26 12.46 5.16
CA PRO A 33 -15.97 11.46 6.16
C PRO A 33 -16.77 10.19 5.87
N LEU A 34 -16.16 9.04 6.13
CA LEU A 34 -16.82 7.75 6.10
C LEU A 34 -16.82 7.20 7.52
N ALA A 35 -18.02 7.06 8.09
CA ALA A 35 -18.19 6.53 9.44
C ALA A 35 -18.47 5.03 9.38
N ARG A 36 -17.67 4.24 10.11
CA ARG A 36 -17.89 2.81 10.39
C ARG A 36 -18.32 1.99 9.16
N THR A 37 -17.60 2.15 8.07
CA THR A 37 -17.88 1.45 6.82
C THR A 37 -17.25 0.06 6.85
N PRO A 38 -18.03 -1.04 6.71
CA PRO A 38 -17.46 -2.38 6.56
C PRO A 38 -16.75 -2.48 5.22
N VAL A 39 -15.51 -2.97 5.22
CA VAL A 39 -14.70 -3.17 4.02
C VAL A 39 -14.02 -4.52 4.10
N LEU A 40 -13.97 -5.22 2.96
CA LEU A 40 -13.10 -6.36 2.76
C LEU A 40 -11.90 -5.86 1.96
N TYR A 41 -10.71 -5.78 2.58
CA TYR A 41 -9.50 -5.51 1.80
C TYR A 41 -9.01 -6.81 1.17
N ASP A 42 -8.91 -6.81 -0.16
CA ASP A 42 -8.08 -7.77 -0.86
C ASP A 42 -6.60 -7.53 -0.53
N PRO A 43 -5.75 -8.58 -0.59
CA PRO A 43 -4.32 -8.45 -0.37
C PRO A 43 -3.71 -7.34 -1.22
N GLY A 44 -2.90 -6.49 -0.58
CA GLY A 44 -2.37 -5.30 -1.22
C GLY A 44 -1.59 -4.39 -0.29
N ILE A 45 -1.12 -3.29 -0.86
CA ILE A 45 -0.41 -2.22 -0.17
C ILE A 45 -1.27 -0.96 -0.28
N VAL A 46 -1.63 -0.37 0.85
CA VAL A 46 -2.41 0.87 0.92
C VAL A 46 -1.51 1.98 1.47
N ILE A 47 -1.41 3.07 0.73
CA ILE A 47 -0.55 4.21 1.08
C ILE A 47 -1.41 5.46 1.16
N VAL A 48 -1.50 6.07 2.33
CA VAL A 48 -2.22 7.34 2.49
C VAL A 48 -1.25 8.49 2.21
N CYS A 49 -1.63 9.35 1.27
CA CYS A 49 -0.84 10.52 0.87
C CYS A 49 -1.40 11.83 1.44
N GLN A 50 -2.70 11.85 1.73
CA GLN A 50 -3.38 12.95 2.42
C GLN A 50 -4.52 12.41 3.27
N GLY A 51 -4.71 12.99 4.46
CA GLY A 51 -5.78 12.63 5.38
C GLY A 51 -5.43 11.41 6.24
N SER A 52 -6.45 10.77 6.81
CA SER A 52 -6.22 9.62 7.70
C SER A 52 -7.33 8.58 7.65
N LYS A 53 -6.95 7.32 7.89
CA LYS A 53 -7.87 6.21 8.08
C LYS A 53 -7.62 5.51 9.41
N ARG A 54 -8.71 5.04 10.01
CA ARG A 54 -8.70 4.14 11.17
C ARG A 54 -9.38 2.84 10.78
N GLY A 55 -8.67 1.72 10.87
CA GLY A 55 -9.22 0.39 10.68
C GLY A 55 -9.43 -0.31 12.03
N TYR A 56 -10.55 -1.00 12.20
CA TYR A 56 -10.88 -1.77 13.39
C TYR A 56 -11.00 -3.25 13.01
N PHE A 57 -10.11 -4.08 13.55
CA PHE A 57 -10.10 -5.52 13.32
C PHE A 57 -9.91 -6.26 14.65
N GLY A 58 -10.92 -7.06 15.04
CA GLY A 58 -10.96 -7.66 16.37
C GLY A 58 -10.92 -6.60 17.47
N GLN A 59 -9.92 -6.68 18.36
CA GLN A 59 -9.68 -5.69 19.43
C GLN A 59 -8.61 -4.65 19.05
N GLN A 60 -8.07 -4.71 17.82
CA GLN A 60 -6.99 -3.85 17.36
C GLN A 60 -7.52 -2.68 16.54
N THR A 61 -6.95 -1.50 16.78
CA THR A 61 -7.15 -0.30 15.96
C THR A 61 -5.88 0.00 15.19
N TYR A 62 -6.00 0.06 13.87
CA TYR A 62 -4.93 0.38 12.94
C TYR A 62 -5.12 1.81 12.45
N LEU A 63 -4.33 2.73 12.99
CA LEU A 63 -4.20 4.07 12.39
C LEU A 63 -3.21 3.98 11.24
N TYR A 64 -3.61 4.48 10.08
CA TYR A 64 -2.70 4.76 8.99
C TYR A 64 -3.09 6.08 8.33
N ASP A 65 -2.15 7.01 8.44
CA ASP A 65 -2.21 8.38 7.97
C ASP A 65 -1.04 8.61 7.01
N GLU A 66 -0.75 9.87 6.68
CA GLU A 66 0.34 10.24 5.78
C GLU A 66 1.75 9.81 6.24
N GLN A 67 1.87 9.33 7.48
CA GLN A 67 3.12 8.84 8.03
C GLN A 67 3.24 7.31 7.95
N HIS A 68 2.18 6.62 7.51
CA HIS A 68 2.13 5.16 7.52
C HIS A 68 1.53 4.58 6.24
N TYR A 69 1.98 3.38 5.90
CA TYR A 69 1.32 2.53 4.91
C TYR A 69 0.87 1.22 5.54
N LEU A 70 -0.15 0.60 4.95
CA LEU A 70 -0.74 -0.65 5.40
C LEU A 70 -0.44 -1.74 4.38
N ALA A 71 0.15 -2.85 4.81
CA ALA A 71 0.27 -4.06 4.01
C ALA A 71 -0.77 -5.09 4.49
N VAL A 72 -1.49 -5.69 3.55
CA VAL A 72 -2.52 -6.70 3.78
C VAL A 72 -2.14 -7.95 3.00
N SER A 73 -1.97 -9.08 3.68
CA SER A 73 -1.47 -10.32 3.07
C SER A 73 -2.57 -11.34 2.75
N VAL A 74 -3.74 -11.20 3.37
CA VAL A 74 -4.93 -12.04 3.16
C VAL A 74 -6.18 -11.17 3.15
N PRO A 75 -7.29 -11.64 2.56
CA PRO A 75 -8.57 -10.93 2.69
C PRO A 75 -8.94 -10.74 4.17
N VAL A 76 -9.05 -9.47 4.61
CA VAL A 76 -9.43 -9.14 5.99
C VAL A 76 -10.71 -8.30 5.98
N PRO A 77 -11.81 -8.76 6.61
CA PRO A 77 -12.96 -7.92 6.86
C PRO A 77 -12.65 -7.01 8.06
N PHE A 78 -12.77 -5.70 7.88
CA PHE A 78 -12.58 -4.76 8.96
C PHE A 78 -13.52 -3.57 8.80
N VAL A 79 -13.78 -2.87 9.90
CA VAL A 79 -14.57 -1.64 9.88
C VAL A 79 -13.59 -0.50 9.73
N MET A 80 -13.90 0.46 8.85
CA MET A 80 -13.04 1.63 8.66
C MET A 80 -13.76 2.95 8.93
N GLU A 81 -12.99 3.89 9.45
CA GLU A 81 -13.34 5.30 9.52
C GLU A 81 -12.34 6.12 8.70
N THR A 82 -12.84 7.15 8.03
CA THR A 82 -12.03 8.10 7.25
C THR A 82 -12.38 9.51 7.68
N ASP A 83 -11.35 10.26 8.06
CA ASP A 83 -11.46 11.70 8.27
C ASP A 83 -11.06 12.40 6.96
N ALA A 84 -12.04 13.03 6.31
CA ALA A 84 -11.85 13.75 5.05
C ALA A 84 -12.91 14.82 4.84
N SER A 85 -12.60 15.81 4.00
CA SER A 85 -13.53 16.85 3.56
C SER A 85 -13.21 17.29 2.13
N ALA A 86 -14.11 18.01 1.47
CA ALA A 86 -13.84 18.52 0.12
C ALA A 86 -12.62 19.46 0.06
N ALA A 87 -12.35 20.20 1.14
CA ALA A 87 -11.19 21.08 1.24
C ALA A 87 -9.89 20.33 1.59
N HIS A 88 -10.01 19.14 2.18
CA HIS A 88 -8.89 18.29 2.57
C HIS A 88 -9.28 16.82 2.38
N PRO A 89 -9.32 16.34 1.12
CA PRO A 89 -9.80 15.01 0.82
C PRO A 89 -8.81 13.95 1.30
N LEU A 90 -9.31 12.76 1.60
CA LEU A 90 -8.44 11.61 1.75
C LEU A 90 -7.95 11.23 0.35
N LEU A 91 -6.62 11.12 0.19
CA LEU A 91 -5.98 10.65 -1.03
C LEU A 91 -5.09 9.45 -0.69
N ALA A 92 -5.36 8.30 -1.29
CA ALA A 92 -4.61 7.08 -1.02
C ALA A 92 -4.33 6.28 -2.30
N ILE A 93 -3.27 5.51 -2.30
CA ILE A 93 -2.91 4.56 -3.35
C ILE A 93 -3.26 3.17 -2.84
N TYR A 94 -3.94 2.38 -3.67
CA TYR A 94 -4.12 0.96 -3.45
C TYR A 94 -3.38 0.20 -4.54
N ILE A 95 -2.49 -0.71 -4.12
CA ILE A 95 -1.74 -1.59 -5.00
C ILE A 95 -2.16 -3.01 -4.67
N HIS A 96 -2.77 -3.71 -5.63
CA HIS A 96 -3.11 -5.11 -5.47
C HIS A 96 -1.83 -5.94 -5.33
N LEU A 97 -1.90 -6.98 -4.50
CA LEU A 97 -0.73 -7.81 -4.23
C LEU A 97 -0.48 -8.83 -5.34
N ASP A 98 0.64 -8.67 -6.03
CA ASP A 98 1.24 -9.69 -6.87
C ASP A 98 2.16 -10.58 -6.01
N PHE A 99 1.63 -11.75 -5.66
CA PHE A 99 2.35 -12.75 -4.86
C PHE A 99 3.58 -13.30 -5.58
N GLN A 100 3.57 -13.40 -6.91
CA GLN A 100 4.70 -13.90 -7.68
C GLN A 100 5.85 -12.90 -7.64
N LEU A 101 5.56 -11.61 -7.87
CA LEU A 101 6.53 -10.53 -7.75
C LEU A 101 7.13 -10.45 -6.34
N ALA A 102 6.28 -10.55 -5.31
CA ALA A 102 6.73 -10.54 -3.93
C ALA A 102 7.69 -11.71 -3.64
N ALA A 103 7.31 -12.93 -4.04
CA ALA A 103 8.13 -14.14 -3.85
C ALA A 103 9.48 -14.05 -4.58
N GLU A 104 9.49 -13.58 -5.82
CA GLU A 104 10.71 -13.40 -6.61
C GLU A 104 11.67 -12.41 -5.95
N LEU A 105 11.16 -11.25 -5.53
CA LEU A 105 11.96 -10.23 -4.83
C LEU A 105 12.52 -10.76 -3.51
N MET A 106 11.71 -11.51 -2.75
CA MET A 106 12.17 -12.09 -1.49
C MET A 106 13.35 -13.05 -1.69
N LEU A 107 13.28 -13.92 -2.70
CA LEU A 107 14.37 -14.83 -3.03
C LEU A 107 15.64 -14.07 -3.44
N GLN A 108 15.51 -13.03 -4.26
CA GLN A 108 16.65 -12.19 -4.66
C GLN A 108 17.27 -11.46 -3.47
N ILE A 109 16.46 -10.90 -2.57
CA ILE A 109 16.94 -10.23 -1.36
C ILE A 109 17.74 -11.21 -0.48
N GLU A 110 17.26 -12.44 -0.31
CA GLU A 110 17.95 -13.48 0.45
C GLU A 110 19.28 -13.88 -0.18
N GLN A 111 19.33 -14.04 -1.50
CA GLN A 111 20.57 -14.32 -2.25
C GLN A 111 21.64 -13.24 -2.06
N HIS A 112 21.23 -12.00 -1.77
CA HIS A 112 22.12 -10.87 -1.51
C HIS A 112 22.45 -10.66 -0.02
N GLY A 113 22.23 -11.66 0.84
CA GLY A 113 22.72 -11.65 2.22
C GLY A 113 21.85 -10.83 3.19
N ALA A 114 20.58 -10.62 2.86
CA ALA A 114 19.57 -10.06 3.77
C ALA A 114 18.55 -11.14 4.21
N PRO A 115 18.99 -12.09 5.08
CA PRO A 115 18.17 -13.24 5.48
C PRO A 115 17.00 -12.84 6.38
N TYR A 116 15.99 -13.73 6.41
CA TYR A 116 14.73 -13.56 7.12
C TYR A 116 14.81 -14.00 8.60
N PRO A 117 14.43 -13.15 9.57
CA PRO A 117 14.16 -13.62 10.92
C PRO A 117 12.84 -14.41 10.96
N PRO A 118 12.76 -15.56 11.65
CA PRO A 118 11.55 -16.37 11.72
C PRO A 118 10.47 -15.70 12.57
N VAL A 119 9.65 -14.87 11.94
CA VAL A 119 8.52 -14.19 12.60
C VAL A 119 7.19 -14.81 12.16
N ALA A 120 6.22 -14.84 13.07
CA ALA A 120 4.87 -15.33 12.79
C ALA A 120 4.19 -14.46 11.72
N PRO A 121 3.47 -15.05 10.73
CA PRO A 121 2.80 -14.29 9.70
C PRO A 121 1.68 -13.41 10.29
N GLN A 122 1.60 -12.16 9.83
CA GLN A 122 0.52 -11.23 10.17
C GLN A 122 -0.34 -10.94 8.94
N SER A 123 -1.66 -10.89 9.14
CA SER A 123 -2.63 -10.59 8.08
C SER A 123 -2.59 -9.12 7.64
N MET A 124 -2.24 -8.22 8.57
CA MET A 124 -2.26 -6.78 8.37
C MET A 124 -1.18 -6.09 9.21
N MET A 125 -0.42 -5.17 8.61
CA MET A 125 0.65 -4.44 9.27
C MET A 125 0.70 -2.98 8.84
N SER A 126 0.72 -2.06 9.81
CA SER A 126 0.96 -0.62 9.59
C SER A 126 2.44 -0.32 9.80
N SER A 127 3.07 0.38 8.85
CA SER A 127 4.52 0.64 8.83
C SER A 127 4.83 2.10 8.52
N PRO A 128 5.87 2.69 9.11
CA PRO A 128 6.26 4.06 8.83
C PRO A 128 6.65 4.27 7.36
N MET A 129 6.22 5.39 6.80
CA MET A 129 6.56 5.85 5.47
C MET A 129 7.91 6.58 5.51
N ASP A 130 9.00 5.81 5.51
CA ASP A 130 10.36 6.38 5.50
C ASP A 130 10.67 7.15 4.21
N GLY A 131 11.81 7.85 4.18
CA GLY A 131 12.20 8.66 3.03
C GLY A 131 12.34 7.86 1.73
N ALA A 132 12.78 6.60 1.80
CA ALA A 132 12.95 5.77 0.62
C ALA A 132 11.60 5.33 0.03
N VAL A 133 10.64 4.96 0.90
CA VAL A 133 9.26 4.64 0.49
C VAL A 133 8.57 5.90 -0.06
N LYS A 134 8.69 7.05 0.60
CA LYS A 134 8.12 8.33 0.11
C LYS A 134 8.63 8.66 -1.29
N MET A 135 9.92 8.51 -1.54
CA MET A 135 10.50 8.76 -2.85
C MET A 135 10.08 7.74 -3.91
N ALA A 136 9.93 6.46 -3.55
CA ALA A 136 9.41 5.45 -4.47
C ALA A 136 7.95 5.73 -4.85
N VAL A 137 7.13 6.17 -3.89
CA VAL A 137 5.73 6.56 -4.13
C VAL A 137 5.65 7.78 -5.03
N LEU A 138 6.45 8.82 -4.78
CA LEU A 138 6.50 10.00 -5.66
C LEU A 138 6.84 9.61 -7.10
N ARG A 139 7.88 8.78 -7.30
CA ARG A 139 8.27 8.30 -8.64
C ARG A 139 7.20 7.44 -9.32
N LEU A 140 6.44 6.66 -8.55
CA LEU A 140 5.30 5.91 -9.08
C LEU A 140 4.22 6.87 -9.56
N LEU A 141 3.85 7.87 -8.74
CA LEU A 141 2.83 8.87 -9.10
C LEU A 141 3.22 9.69 -10.33
N ASP A 142 4.49 10.13 -10.42
CA ASP A 142 4.99 10.87 -11.59
C ASP A 142 4.79 10.08 -12.89
N VAL A 143 5.17 8.80 -12.87
CA VAL A 143 5.04 7.90 -14.03
C VAL A 143 3.59 7.64 -14.40
N LEU A 144 2.67 7.58 -13.42
CA LEU A 144 1.24 7.39 -13.67
C LEU A 144 0.56 8.59 -14.34
N ASP A 145 1.12 9.80 -14.20
CA ASP A 145 0.61 11.04 -14.80
C ASP A 145 0.86 11.10 -16.33
N ASN A 146 1.67 10.18 -16.87
CA ASN A 146 1.97 10.05 -18.29
C ASN A 146 1.68 8.61 -18.79
N PRO A 147 0.70 8.40 -19.71
CA PRO A 147 0.33 7.07 -20.16
C PRO A 147 1.46 6.23 -20.78
N LEU A 148 2.37 6.87 -21.53
CA LEU A 148 3.50 6.17 -22.16
C LEU A 148 4.51 5.72 -21.09
N GLU A 149 4.84 6.60 -20.15
CA GLU A 149 5.73 6.25 -19.06
C GLU A 149 5.09 5.20 -18.15
N ALA A 150 3.79 5.31 -17.85
CA ALA A 150 3.08 4.32 -17.06
C ALA A 150 3.17 2.93 -17.69
N ALA A 151 2.96 2.82 -19.01
CA ALA A 151 3.05 1.55 -19.72
C ALA A 151 4.47 0.95 -19.72
N ILE A 152 5.51 1.77 -19.86
CA ILE A 152 6.88 1.30 -20.04
C ILE A 152 7.66 1.21 -18.71
N LEU A 153 7.52 2.20 -17.84
CA LEU A 153 8.28 2.34 -16.59
C LEU A 153 7.47 1.95 -15.36
N GLY A 154 6.14 1.98 -15.43
CA GLY A 154 5.24 1.70 -14.30
C GLY A 154 5.50 0.36 -13.61
N PRO A 155 5.63 -0.78 -14.33
CA PRO A 155 5.94 -2.06 -13.71
C PRO A 155 7.24 -2.05 -12.89
N ALA A 156 8.27 -1.36 -13.38
CA ALA A 156 9.53 -1.21 -12.66
C ALA A 156 9.39 -0.34 -11.39
N ARG A 157 8.53 0.70 -11.42
CA ARG A 157 8.20 1.52 -10.25
C ARG A 157 7.42 0.75 -9.18
N VAL A 158 6.49 -0.10 -9.59
CA VAL A 158 5.80 -1.01 -8.67
C VAL A 158 6.80 -1.99 -8.04
N ARG A 159 7.67 -2.62 -8.83
CA ARG A 159 8.73 -3.50 -8.32
C ARG A 159 9.65 -2.78 -7.32
N GLU A 160 10.04 -1.55 -7.61
CA GLU A 160 10.82 -0.72 -6.69
C GLU A 160 10.09 -0.55 -5.34
N LEU A 161 8.80 -0.22 -5.37
CA LEU A 161 8.02 -0.01 -4.16
C LEU A 161 7.87 -1.31 -3.35
N TYR A 162 7.64 -2.45 -3.99
CA TYR A 162 7.65 -3.75 -3.34
C TYR A 162 8.99 -3.99 -2.63
N PHE A 163 10.10 -3.77 -3.32
CA PHE A 163 11.43 -3.90 -2.73
C PHE A 163 11.57 -3.02 -1.48
N ARG A 164 11.18 -1.73 -1.55
CA ARG A 164 11.25 -0.82 -0.39
C ARG A 164 10.40 -1.28 0.78
N VAL A 165 9.19 -1.78 0.52
CA VAL A 165 8.29 -2.31 1.56
C VAL A 165 8.89 -3.58 2.18
N LEU A 166 9.45 -4.49 1.37
CA LEU A 166 10.06 -5.73 1.84
C LEU A 166 11.39 -5.51 2.60
N THR A 167 12.11 -4.42 2.34
CA THR A 167 13.43 -4.13 2.98
C THR A 167 13.41 -2.97 3.98
N GLY A 168 12.30 -2.24 4.11
CA GLY A 168 12.20 -1.03 4.93
C GLY A 168 12.34 -1.29 6.43
N ALA A 169 12.17 -0.25 7.26
CA ALA A 169 12.39 -0.30 8.71
C ALA A 169 11.71 -1.48 9.45
N GLN A 170 10.62 -2.02 8.90
CA GLN A 170 9.90 -3.20 9.39
C GLN A 170 10.23 -4.50 8.62
N GLY A 171 10.70 -4.42 7.36
CA GLY A 171 11.08 -5.58 6.54
C GLY A 171 12.34 -6.31 7.01
N GLN A 172 13.19 -5.63 7.78
CA GLN A 172 14.32 -6.24 8.51
C GLN A 172 13.90 -6.87 9.84
N ARG A 173 12.70 -6.60 10.34
CA ARG A 173 12.24 -7.07 11.65
C ARG A 173 11.15 -8.14 11.60
N ASP A 174 10.09 -8.05 10.77
CA ASP A 174 8.87 -8.81 11.11
C ASP A 174 7.93 -9.26 9.96
N ALA A 175 7.29 -10.42 10.23
CA ALA A 175 5.97 -10.99 9.86
C ALA A 175 5.35 -10.83 8.45
N CYS A 176 5.42 -9.64 7.85
CA CYS A 176 4.65 -9.33 6.64
C CYS A 176 5.24 -10.04 5.41
N ARG A 177 6.58 -10.18 5.33
CA ARG A 177 7.24 -10.99 4.29
C ARG A 177 6.68 -12.42 4.24
N ALA A 178 6.46 -13.06 5.39
CA ALA A 178 5.88 -14.41 5.44
C ALA A 178 4.42 -14.47 4.99
N GLY A 179 3.60 -13.46 5.34
CA GLY A 179 2.22 -13.36 4.87
C GLY A 179 2.13 -13.13 3.35
N LEU A 180 3.01 -12.31 2.80
CA LEU A 180 3.11 -12.09 1.34
C LEU A 180 3.72 -13.30 0.59
N ALA A 181 4.40 -14.21 1.30
CA ALA A 181 5.02 -15.41 0.72
C ALA A 181 4.15 -16.67 0.77
N ARG A 182 3.17 -16.74 1.70
CA ARG A 182 2.34 -17.93 1.92
C ARG A 182 0.87 -17.52 2.01
N PRO A 183 0.02 -17.89 1.04
CA PRO A 183 -1.42 -17.78 1.21
C PRO A 183 -1.80 -18.59 2.46
N VAL A 184 -2.52 -17.98 3.40
CA VAL A 184 -2.90 -18.61 4.69
C VAL A 184 -3.75 -19.87 4.47
N TRP A 185 -4.32 -20.07 3.28
CA TRP A 185 -5.09 -21.25 2.88
C TRP A 185 -4.28 -22.55 2.70
N GLN A 186 -2.94 -22.51 2.72
CA GLN A 186 -2.13 -23.74 2.63
C GLN A 186 -1.89 -24.43 3.98
N ASN A 187 -2.46 -23.92 5.08
CA ASN A 187 -2.31 -24.52 6.40
C ASN A 187 -3.67 -24.64 7.14
N ARG A 188 -4.58 -25.41 6.52
CA ARG A 188 -5.92 -25.88 6.96
C ARG A 188 -7.12 -25.14 6.36
#